data_AF-A0A542FWB4-F1
#
_entry.id   AF-A0A542FWB4-F1
#
_cell.length_a   1.000
_cell.length_b   1.000
_cell.length_c   1.000
_cell.angle_alpha   90.00
_cell.angle_beta   90.00
_cell.angle_gamma   90.00
#
_symmetry.space_group_name_H-M   'P 1'
#
loop_
_entity.id
_entity.type
_entity.pdbx_description
1 polymer ?
#
loop_
_entity_poly.entity_id
_entity_poly.type
_entity_poly.pdbx_seq_one_letter_code
_entity_poly.pdbx_strand_id
1 'polypeptide(L)'
;MSPATDSAAWADFSSALGRRLQEARHDLNLTQEQVASASGISTFTYQKLENGESNPGTPANPRLHTIASLAKVLKIDIGDLVSPPPDEATAPDRRRAEV
;
A
#
# COMPACT_ATOMS: atom_id res chain seq x y z
N MET A 1 -0.81 13.74 22.84
CA MET A 1 -0.71 12.39 22.26
C MET A 1 0.75 12.13 21.93
N SER A 2 1.22 10.90 22.13
CA SER A 2 2.62 10.52 21.86
C SER A 2 2.82 10.13 20.40
N PRO A 3 4.00 10.36 19.80
CA PRO A 3 4.34 10.04 18.40
C PRO A 3 4.23 8.53 18.04
N ALA A 4 4.01 7.66 19.02
CA ALA A 4 3.78 6.23 18.80
C ALA A 4 2.39 5.93 18.18
N THR A 5 1.42 6.83 18.33
CA THR A 5 0.03 6.60 17.90
C THR A 5 -0.13 6.77 16.39
N ASP A 6 0.54 7.78 15.81
CA ASP A 6 0.56 8.06 14.37
C ASP A 6 1.10 6.86 13.59
N SER A 7 2.18 6.23 14.09
CA SER A 7 2.77 5.05 13.45
C SER A 7 1.81 3.86 13.37
N ALA A 8 0.93 3.68 14.37
CA ALA A 8 -0.02 2.57 14.39
C ALA A 8 -1.19 2.81 13.43
N ALA A 9 -1.75 4.02 13.41
CA ALA A 9 -2.84 4.37 12.50
C ALA A 9 -2.42 4.27 11.03
N TRP A 10 -1.20 4.72 10.70
CA TRP A 10 -0.66 4.56 9.35
C TRP A 10 -0.31 3.10 9.00
N ALA A 11 0.10 2.29 9.98
CA ALA A 11 0.28 0.86 9.77
C ALA A 11 -1.05 0.17 9.43
N ASP A 12 -2.11 0.43 10.21
CA ASP A 12 -3.45 -0.11 9.95
C ASP A 12 -3.98 0.31 8.58
N PHE A 13 -3.76 1.58 8.21
CA PHE A 13 -4.11 2.12 6.90
C PHE A 13 -3.39 1.38 5.76
N SER A 14 -2.08 1.19 5.87
CA SER A 14 -1.29 0.46 4.87
C SER A 14 -1.63 -1.04 4.81
N SER A 15 -1.90 -1.69 5.96
CA SER A 15 -2.39 -3.07 5.99
C SER A 15 -3.76 -3.21 5.32
N ALA A 16 -4.65 -2.24 5.48
CA ALA A 16 -5.95 -2.22 4.82
C ALA A 16 -5.83 -2.07 3.29
N LEU A 17 -4.85 -1.32 2.79
CA LEU A 17 -4.50 -1.27 1.37
C LEU A 17 -3.99 -2.64 0.90
N GLY A 18 -3.05 -3.25 1.62
CA GLY A 18 -2.45 -4.54 1.25
C GLY A 18 -3.47 -5.67 1.14
N ARG A 19 -4.40 -5.75 2.09
CA ARG A 19 -5.51 -6.71 2.06
C ARG A 19 -6.38 -6.55 0.81
N ARG A 20 -6.75 -5.31 0.45
CA ARG A 20 -7.57 -5.06 -0.75
C ARG A 20 -6.85 -5.41 -2.05
N LEU A 21 -5.55 -5.16 -2.13
CA LEU A 21 -4.73 -5.59 -3.28
C LEU A 21 -4.77 -7.11 -3.42
N GLN A 22 -4.61 -7.83 -2.31
CA GLN A 22 -4.67 -9.28 -2.28
C GLN A 22 -6.05 -9.81 -2.67
N GLU A 23 -7.12 -9.29 -2.07
CA GLU A 23 -8.52 -9.66 -2.38
C GLU A 23 -8.82 -9.45 -3.87
N ALA A 24 -8.60 -8.25 -4.39
CA ALA A 24 -8.87 -7.94 -5.80
C ALA A 24 -8.04 -8.81 -6.76
N ARG A 25 -6.80 -9.16 -6.39
CA ARG A 25 -5.96 -10.08 -7.18
C ARG A 25 -6.55 -11.49 -7.19
N HIS A 26 -6.99 -11.98 -6.03
CA HIS A 26 -7.59 -13.31 -5.91
C HIS A 26 -8.92 -13.41 -6.66
N ASP A 27 -9.75 -12.38 -6.63
CA ASP A 27 -11.01 -12.32 -7.39
C ASP A 27 -10.79 -12.43 -8.91
N LEU A 28 -9.65 -11.94 -9.40
CA LEU A 28 -9.24 -12.05 -10.80
C LEU A 28 -8.40 -13.30 -11.11
N ASN A 29 -8.12 -14.16 -10.14
CA ASN A 29 -7.25 -15.34 -10.26
C ASN A 29 -5.85 -15.01 -10.81
N LEU A 30 -5.29 -13.87 -10.42
CA LEU A 30 -3.96 -13.43 -10.86
C LEU A 30 -2.88 -13.82 -9.84
N THR A 31 -1.67 -14.08 -10.33
CA THR A 31 -0.47 -14.21 -9.50
C THR A 31 0.09 -12.83 -9.17
N GLN A 32 0.92 -12.75 -8.12
CA GLN A 32 1.62 -11.51 -7.77
C GLN A 32 2.49 -10.99 -8.92
N GLU A 33 3.15 -11.90 -9.65
CA GLU A 33 3.99 -11.57 -10.80
C GLU A 33 3.18 -10.98 -11.96
N GLN A 34 1.99 -11.53 -12.24
CA GLN A 34 1.12 -11.03 -13.29
C GLN A 34 0.65 -9.59 -13.01
N VAL A 35 0.23 -9.30 -11.78
CA VAL A 35 -0.17 -7.94 -11.39
C VAL A 35 1.02 -6.99 -11.43
N ALA A 36 2.15 -7.39 -10.86
CA ALA A 36 3.35 -6.57 -10.82
C ALA A 36 3.83 -6.19 -12.23
N SER A 37 3.93 -7.17 -13.13
CA SER A 37 4.30 -6.98 -14.53
C SER A 37 3.35 -6.02 -15.25
N ALA A 38 2.03 -6.24 -15.11
CA ALA A 38 1.02 -5.40 -15.74
C ALA A 38 0.97 -3.97 -15.18
N SER A 39 1.36 -3.77 -13.92
CA SER A 39 1.43 -2.45 -13.27
C SER A 39 2.80 -1.76 -13.41
N GLY A 40 3.78 -2.41 -14.04
CA GLY A 40 5.11 -1.83 -14.25
C GLY A 40 5.96 -1.73 -12.97
N ILE A 41 5.77 -2.64 -12.02
CA ILE A 41 6.55 -2.72 -10.78
C ILE A 41 7.19 -4.11 -10.63
N SER A 42 8.18 -4.24 -9.76
CA SER A 42 8.76 -5.55 -9.47
C SER A 42 7.78 -6.42 -8.65
N THR A 43 7.85 -7.74 -8.82
CA THR A 43 7.08 -8.70 -8.00
C THR A 43 7.36 -8.50 -6.51
N PHE A 44 8.61 -8.21 -6.13
CA PHE A 44 8.99 -7.91 -4.75
C PHE A 44 8.29 -6.65 -4.22
N THR A 45 8.21 -5.59 -5.02
CA THR A 45 7.47 -4.37 -4.66
C THR A 45 5.99 -4.68 -4.46
N TYR A 46 5.37 -5.43 -5.36
CA TYR A 46 3.95 -5.80 -5.23
C TYR A 46 3.70 -6.66 -3.98
N GLN A 47 4.57 -7.64 -3.72
CA GLN A 47 4.51 -8.46 -2.50
C GLN A 47 4.58 -7.60 -1.22
N LYS A 48 5.47 -6.60 -1.20
CA LYS A 48 5.57 -5.65 -0.08
C LYS A 48 4.30 -4.83 0.10
N LEU A 49 3.69 -4.39 -0.99
CA LEU A 49 2.40 -3.68 -0.96
C LEU A 49 1.27 -4.56 -0.43
N GLU A 50 1.17 -5.83 -0.83
CA GLU A 50 0.17 -6.76 -0.24
C GLU A 50 0.36 -6.96 1.26
N ASN A 51 1.59 -6.91 1.75
CA ASN A 51 1.90 -6.96 3.18
C ASN A 51 1.65 -5.62 3.91
N GLY A 52 1.28 -4.56 3.18
CA GLY A 52 1.11 -3.22 3.76
C GLY A 52 2.43 -2.57 4.20
N GLU A 53 3.57 -3.01 3.65
CA GLU A 53 4.89 -2.55 4.05
C GLU A 53 5.69 -1.96 2.88
N SER A 54 6.60 -1.04 3.18
CA SER A 54 7.71 -0.68 2.27
C SER A 54 9.01 -1.39 2.66
N ASN A 55 9.24 -1.51 3.97
CA ASN A 55 10.29 -2.27 4.63
C ASN A 55 9.69 -2.96 5.87
N PRO A 56 10.34 -3.99 6.45
CA PRO A 56 9.85 -4.63 7.67
C PRO A 56 9.54 -3.60 8.77
N GLY A 57 8.28 -3.55 9.21
CA GLY A 57 7.82 -2.59 10.22
C GLY A 57 7.63 -1.15 9.73
N THR A 58 7.82 -0.86 8.45
CA THR A 58 7.56 0.46 7.86
C THR A 58 6.30 0.39 6.98
N PRO A 59 5.25 1.17 7.28
CA PRO A 59 4.04 1.20 6.47
C PRO A 59 4.32 1.44 4.99
N ALA A 60 3.51 0.83 4.11
CA ALA A 60 3.59 1.05 2.67
C ALA A 60 3.28 2.52 2.33
N ASN A 61 4.13 3.11 1.49
CA ASN A 61 3.93 4.45 0.93
C ASN A 61 4.15 4.43 -0.60
N PRO A 62 3.24 3.79 -1.36
CA PRO A 62 3.34 3.74 -2.81
C PRO A 62 3.16 5.12 -3.44
N ARG A 63 3.75 5.30 -4.62
CA ARG A 63 3.53 6.49 -5.44
C ARG A 63 2.08 6.48 -5.96
N LEU A 64 1.50 7.67 -6.15
CA LEU A 64 0.17 7.81 -6.74
C LEU A 64 0.05 7.07 -8.10
N HIS A 65 1.08 7.14 -8.93
CA HIS A 65 1.13 6.41 -10.21
C HIS A 65 1.04 4.89 -10.02
N THR A 66 1.70 4.34 -8.99
CA THR A 66 1.62 2.91 -8.66
C THR A 66 0.20 2.52 -8.26
N ILE A 67 -0.45 3.30 -7.41
CA ILE A 67 -1.85 3.05 -7.01
C ILE A 67 -2.78 3.09 -8.22
N ALA A 68 -2.65 4.11 -9.08
CA ALA A 68 -3.48 4.23 -10.29
C ALA A 68 -3.28 3.04 -11.26
N SER A 69 -2.05 2.60 -11.47
CA SER A 69 -1.74 1.43 -12.29
C SER A 69 -2.31 0.14 -11.70
N LEU A 70 -2.21 -0.05 -10.38
CA LEU A 70 -2.76 -1.21 -9.69
C LEU A 70 -4.28 -1.24 -9.78
N ALA A 71 -4.95 -0.12 -9.51
CA ALA A 71 -6.40 0.00 -9.63
C ALA A 71 -6.90 -0.39 -11.04
N LYS A 72 -6.21 0.10 -12.08
CA LYS A 72 -6.51 -0.24 -13.48
C LYS A 72 -6.35 -1.73 -13.78
N VAL A 73 -5.25 -2.35 -13.34
CA VAL A 73 -4.97 -3.78 -13.58
C VAL A 73 -5.96 -4.66 -12.83
N LEU A 74 -6.26 -4.31 -11.58
CA LEU A 74 -7.15 -5.04 -10.69
C LEU A 74 -8.65 -4.72 -10.92
N LYS A 75 -8.96 -3.84 -11.87
CA LYS A 75 -10.33 -3.45 -12.24
C LYS A 75 -11.17 -3.01 -11.02
N ILE A 76 -10.52 -2.31 -10.09
CA ILE A 76 -11.12 -1.75 -8.88
C ILE A 76 -11.05 -0.22 -8.96
N ASP A 77 -12.08 0.47 -8.46
CA ASP A 77 -12.01 1.92 -8.36
C ASP A 77 -10.90 2.33 -7.38
N ILE A 78 -10.23 3.45 -7.67
CA ILE A 78 -9.13 3.91 -6.82
C ILE A 78 -9.59 4.26 -5.40
N GLY A 79 -10.82 4.75 -5.24
CA GLY A 79 -11.43 5.06 -3.95
C GLY A 79 -11.88 3.82 -3.17
N ASP A 80 -12.15 2.71 -3.86
CA ASP A 80 -12.40 1.42 -3.19
C ASP A 80 -11.11 0.74 -2.76
N LEU A 81 -10.02 0.96 -3.50
CA LEU A 81 -8.70 0.41 -3.20
C LEU A 81 -8.04 1.07 -1.97
N VAL A 82 -8.30 2.36 -1.75
CA VAL A 82 -7.69 3.14 -0.66
C VAL A 82 -8.76 3.57 0.33
N SER A 83 -8.66 3.13 1.59
CA SER A 83 -9.53 3.62 2.67
C SER A 83 -9.47 5.14 2.83
N PRO A 84 -10.44 5.77 3.52
CA PRO A 84 -10.23 7.09 4.08
C PRO A 84 -8.95 7.11 4.95
N PRO A 85 -8.08 8.13 4.81
CA PRO A 85 -6.89 8.25 5.63
C PRO A 85 -7.28 8.49 7.10
N PRO A 86 -6.39 8.15 8.05
CA PRO A 86 -6.60 8.50 9.46
C PRO A 86 -6.71 10.02 9.64
N ASP A 87 -7.51 10.47 10.62
CA ASP A 87 -7.86 11.89 10.83
C ASP A 87 -6.65 12.81 11.13
N GLU A 88 -5.54 12.26 11.61
CA GLU A 88 -4.31 13.02 11.89
C GLU A 88 -3.27 12.83 10.76
N ALA A 89 -3.40 13.64 9.71
CA ALA A 89 -2.40 13.77 8.65
C ALA A 89 -1.18 14.59 9.11
N THR A 90 -0.47 14.17 10.16
CA THR A 90 0.89 14.66 10.38
C THR A 90 1.79 13.88 9.43
N ALA A 91 2.28 14.54 8.36
CA ALA A 91 3.23 13.92 7.45
C ALA A 91 4.40 13.30 8.26
N PRO A 92 4.80 12.04 8.01
CA PRO A 92 5.88 11.42 8.77
C PRO A 92 7.14 12.27 8.64
N ASP A 93 7.77 12.59 9.78
CA ASP A 93 9.02 13.37 9.81
C ASP A 93 10.07 12.62 8.99
N ARG A 94 10.41 13.17 7.82
CA ARG A 94 11.35 12.56 6.85
C ARG A 94 12.78 12.42 7.40
N ARG A 95 13.07 12.93 8.60
CA ARG A 95 14.41 12.94 9.21
C ARG A 95 14.90 11.61 9.82
N ARG A 96 14.12 10.53 9.78
CA ARG A 96 14.52 9.23 10.40
C ARG A 96 14.98 8.15 9.43
N ALA A 97 15.00 8.38 8.12
CA ALA A 97 15.37 7.36 7.12
C ALA A 97 16.80 7.48 6.57
N GLU A 98 17.62 8.42 7.06
CA GLU A 98 19.05 8.51 6.75
C GLU A 98 19.87 8.17 7.98
N VAL A 99 20.23 6.89 8.13
CA VAL A 99 21.43 6.41 8.84
C VAL A 99 21.98 5.21 8.09
#